data_AF-A0A8G2L8I8-F1
#
_entry.id   AF-A0A8G2L8I8-F1
#
_cell.length_a   1.000
_cell.length_b   1.000
_cell.length_c   1.000
_cell.angle_alpha   90.00
_cell.angle_beta   90.00
_cell.angle_gamma   90.00
#
_symmetry.space_group_name_H-M   'P 1'
#
loop_
_entity.id
_entity.type
_entity.pdbx_description
1 polymer ?
#
loop_
_entity_poly.entity_id
_entity_poly.type
_entity_poly.pdbx_seq_one_letter_code
_entity_poly.pdbx_strand_id
1 'polypeptide(L)'
;MQTAEFVELLAVPQAQAKNPLFDIIVEDKINIQNYCNALIAKILELKQSHFPAFIDYQFNLVKNPEVWICKFEKLLANNEAFFSSKTAMSRYNKLYILIEKKRTELQSSGIKEPVAKTPKRLINAESEERYF
;
A
#
# COMPACT_ATOMS: atom_id res chain seq x y z
N MET A 1 -20.09 -6.31 11.80
CA MET A 1 -18.85 -6.17 11.01
C MET A 1 -17.90 -7.28 11.42
N GLN A 2 -17.25 -7.91 10.46
CA GLN A 2 -16.25 -8.95 10.72
C GLN A 2 -14.85 -8.33 10.78
N THR A 3 -13.96 -8.88 11.61
CA THR A 3 -12.60 -8.38 11.80
C THR A 3 -11.58 -9.20 11.01
N ALA A 4 -10.39 -8.63 10.81
CA ALA A 4 -9.21 -9.36 10.38
C ALA A 4 -8.10 -9.21 11.45
N GLU A 5 -7.30 -10.25 11.63
CA GLU A 5 -6.23 -10.26 12.63
C GLU A 5 -5.01 -9.49 12.12
N PHE A 6 -5.04 -8.17 12.28
CA PHE A 6 -3.88 -7.31 12.05
C PHE A 6 -2.85 -7.50 13.15
N VAL A 7 -1.59 -7.68 12.75
CA VAL A 7 -0.44 -7.78 13.68
C VAL A 7 -0.05 -6.40 14.21
N GLU A 8 -0.20 -5.37 13.38
CA GLU A 8 0.08 -3.98 13.72
C GLU A 8 -1.18 -3.13 13.52
N LEU A 9 -1.57 -2.41 14.57
CA LEU A 9 -2.72 -1.50 14.56
C LEU A 9 -2.21 -0.07 14.47
N LEU A 10 -2.17 0.50 13.27
CA LEU A 10 -1.70 1.88 13.01
C LEU A 10 -2.72 2.97 13.43
N ALA A 11 -3.61 2.67 14.36
CA ALA A 11 -4.57 3.65 14.84
C ALA A 11 -3.90 4.70 15.72
N VAL A 12 -4.34 5.95 15.57
CA VAL A 12 -3.91 7.08 16.41
C VAL A 12 -5.12 7.80 16.98
N PRO A 13 -5.05 8.36 18.20
CA PRO A 13 -6.05 9.31 18.66
C PRO A 13 -6.07 10.57 17.79
N GLN A 14 -7.21 11.26 17.65
CA GLN A 14 -7.34 12.49 16.85
C GLN A 14 -6.30 13.54 17.25
N ALA A 15 -6.02 13.67 18.56
CA ALA A 15 -5.02 14.62 19.07
C ALA A 15 -3.59 14.35 18.59
N GLN A 16 -3.30 13.14 18.08
CA GLN A 16 -1.99 12.74 17.59
C GLN A 16 -1.97 12.54 16.05
N ALA A 17 -3.08 12.83 15.37
CA ALA A 17 -3.17 12.71 13.92
C ALA A 17 -2.20 13.68 13.24
N LYS A 18 -1.28 13.14 12.44
CA LYS A 18 -0.31 13.91 11.63
C LYS A 18 -0.83 14.13 10.22
N ASN A 19 -1.63 13.19 9.72
CA ASN A 19 -2.29 13.26 8.43
C ASN A 19 -3.76 12.82 8.58
N PRO A 20 -4.66 13.71 9.02
CA PRO A 20 -6.06 13.37 9.30
C PRO A 20 -6.81 12.75 8.10
N LEU A 21 -6.32 12.98 6.88
CA LEU A 21 -6.90 12.41 5.67
C LEU A 21 -6.67 10.89 5.59
N PHE A 22 -5.50 10.40 6.01
CA PHE A 22 -5.11 8.99 5.87
C PHE A 22 -4.89 8.26 7.20
N ASP A 23 -4.78 8.99 8.31
CA ASP A 23 -4.68 8.41 9.64
C ASP A 23 -5.96 7.64 9.99
N ILE A 24 -5.77 6.47 10.57
CA ILE A 24 -6.86 5.65 11.11
C ILE A 24 -7.11 6.16 12.53
N ILE A 25 -8.19 6.92 12.70
CA ILE A 25 -8.49 7.57 13.98
C ILE A 25 -9.35 6.64 14.84
N VAL A 26 -8.90 6.40 16.07
CA VAL A 26 -9.65 5.67 17.10
C VAL A 26 -9.55 6.44 18.40
N GLU A 27 -10.66 7.00 18.87
CA GLU A 27 -10.73 7.77 20.13
C GLU A 27 -10.77 6.87 21.37
N ASP A 28 -11.38 5.70 21.23
CA ASP A 28 -11.49 4.73 22.31
C ASP A 28 -10.24 3.84 22.43
N LYS A 29 -10.30 2.83 23.29
CA LYS A 29 -9.27 1.80 23.39
C LYS A 29 -9.01 1.18 22.02
N ILE A 30 -7.76 1.28 21.56
CA ILE A 30 -7.29 0.61 20.35
C ILE A 30 -7.36 -0.91 20.59
N ASN A 31 -8.23 -1.56 19.84
CA ASN A 31 -8.34 -3.01 19.75
C ASN A 31 -8.63 -3.39 18.30
N ILE A 32 -8.53 -4.68 17.97
CA ILE A 32 -8.70 -5.18 16.60
C ILE A 32 -10.06 -4.78 16.01
N GLN A 33 -11.13 -4.83 16.81
CA GLN A 33 -12.47 -4.53 16.35
C GLN A 33 -12.63 -3.05 16.01
N ASN A 34 -12.22 -2.16 16.91
CA ASN A 34 -12.26 -0.70 16.72
C ASN A 34 -11.37 -0.26 15.56
N TYR A 35 -10.19 -0.87 15.43
CA TYR A 35 -9.30 -0.62 14.30
C TYR A 35 -9.94 -1.04 12.96
N CYS A 36 -10.50 -2.25 12.88
CA CYS A 36 -11.17 -2.71 11.66
C CYS A 36 -12.39 -1.82 11.30
N ASN A 37 -13.17 -1.42 12.30
CA ASN A 37 -14.30 -0.50 12.13
C ASN A 37 -13.82 0.84 11.56
N ALA A 38 -12.79 1.44 12.17
CA ALA A 38 -12.24 2.72 11.73
C ALA A 38 -11.62 2.63 10.33
N LEU A 39 -10.95 1.53 10.00
CA LEU A 39 -10.36 1.31 8.68
C LEU A 39 -11.44 1.21 7.59
N ILE A 40 -12.50 0.42 7.81
CA ILE A 40 -13.62 0.34 6.85
C ILE A 40 -14.33 1.70 6.74
N ALA A 41 -14.61 2.37 7.86
CA ALA A 41 -15.23 3.69 7.86
C ALA A 41 -14.40 4.70 7.06
N LYS A 42 -13.08 4.72 7.26
CA LYS A 42 -12.15 5.59 6.51
C LYS A 42 -12.19 5.29 5.01
N ILE A 43 -12.21 4.01 4.63
CA ILE A 43 -12.32 3.62 3.21
C ILE A 43 -13.65 4.05 2.59
N LEU A 44 -14.76 3.98 3.33
CA LEU A 44 -16.07 4.43 2.86
C LEU A 44 -16.14 5.97 2.73
N GLU A 45 -15.51 6.70 3.64
CA GLU A 45 -15.42 8.16 3.66
C GLU A 45 -14.53 8.71 2.52
N LEU A 46 -13.38 8.08 2.28
CA LEU A 46 -12.39 8.56 1.31
C LEU A 46 -12.95 8.65 -0.11
N LYS A 47 -12.48 9.61 -0.91
CA LYS A 47 -12.76 9.62 -2.35
C LYS A 47 -11.96 8.52 -3.05
N GLN A 48 -12.54 7.92 -4.08
CA GLN A 48 -11.91 6.85 -4.87
C GLN A 48 -10.56 7.27 -5.50
N SER A 49 -10.35 8.58 -5.75
CA SER A 49 -9.08 9.13 -6.22
C SER A 49 -7.96 9.01 -5.19
N HIS A 50 -8.28 8.97 -3.89
CA HIS A 50 -7.31 8.96 -2.80
C HIS A 50 -6.88 7.55 -2.37
N PHE A 51 -7.55 6.49 -2.85
CA PHE A 51 -7.20 5.12 -2.48
C PHE A 51 -5.73 4.74 -2.72
N PRO A 52 -5.10 5.10 -3.85
CA PRO A 52 -3.68 4.79 -4.06
C PRO A 52 -2.80 5.44 -2.98
N ALA A 53 -2.97 6.74 -2.77
CA ALA A 53 -2.19 7.49 -1.78
C ALA A 53 -2.45 7.02 -0.34
N PHE A 54 -3.68 6.63 -0.01
CA PHE A 54 -4.01 6.03 1.28
C PHE A 54 -3.30 4.70 1.49
N ILE A 55 -3.34 3.81 0.50
CA ILE A 55 -2.67 2.50 0.59
C ILE A 55 -1.16 2.71 0.71
N ASP A 56 -0.57 3.59 -0.10
CA ASP A 56 0.85 3.96 -0.02
C ASP A 56 1.23 4.48 1.36
N TYR A 57 0.41 5.36 1.92
CA TYR A 57 0.62 5.93 3.25
C TYR A 57 0.66 4.84 4.32
N GLN A 58 -0.33 3.96 4.36
CA GLN A 58 -0.37 2.85 5.33
C GLN A 58 0.77 1.87 5.10
N PHE A 59 1.12 1.58 3.84
CA PHE A 59 2.25 0.73 3.45
C PHE A 59 3.58 1.21 4.02
N ASN A 60 3.82 2.53 4.00
CA ASN A 60 5.07 3.12 4.46
C ASN A 60 5.17 3.20 5.99
N LEU A 61 4.06 3.04 6.71
CA LEU A 61 4.02 3.10 8.16
C LEU A 61 4.16 1.73 8.83
N VAL A 62 3.65 0.66 8.19
CA VAL A 62 3.74 -0.70 8.72
C VAL A 62 5.14 -1.27 8.57
N LYS A 63 5.57 -2.08 9.54
CA LYS A 63 6.87 -2.78 9.46
C LYS A 63 6.83 -3.92 8.45
N ASN A 64 5.66 -4.56 8.29
CA ASN A 64 5.45 -5.69 7.38
C ASN A 64 4.30 -5.41 6.39
N PRO A 65 4.58 -4.67 5.29
CA PRO A 65 3.55 -4.27 4.33
C PRO A 65 2.85 -5.45 3.63
N GLU A 66 3.58 -6.53 3.36
CA GLU A 66 3.04 -7.78 2.78
C GLU A 66 1.96 -8.41 3.66
N VAL A 67 2.21 -8.49 4.97
CA VAL A 67 1.24 -9.05 5.91
C VAL A 67 0.04 -8.12 6.03
N TRP A 68 0.27 -6.82 6.14
CA TRP A 68 -0.81 -5.84 6.25
C TRP A 68 -1.74 -5.87 5.05
N ILE A 69 -1.21 -5.95 3.82
CA ILE A 69 -2.06 -5.95 2.62
C ILE A 69 -2.95 -7.19 2.53
N CYS A 70 -2.44 -8.35 2.94
CA CYS A 70 -3.22 -9.58 3.01
C CYS A 70 -4.34 -9.50 4.06
N LYS A 71 -4.07 -8.86 5.21
CA LYS A 71 -5.12 -8.63 6.23
C LYS A 71 -6.14 -7.59 5.76
N PHE A 72 -5.71 -6.57 5.04
CA PHE A 72 -6.60 -5.56 4.45
C PHE A 72 -7.53 -6.18 3.41
N GLU A 73 -7.01 -7.00 2.49
CA GLU A 73 -7.84 -7.75 1.53
C GLU A 73 -8.86 -8.66 2.23
N LYS A 74 -8.42 -9.41 3.25
CA LYS A 74 -9.33 -10.26 4.03
C LYS A 74 -10.43 -9.46 4.73
N LEU A 75 -10.08 -8.27 5.26
CA LEU A 75 -11.06 -7.38 5.87
C LEU A 75 -12.10 -6.89 4.86
N LEU A 76 -11.68 -6.54 3.64
CA LEU A 76 -12.58 -6.15 2.56
C LEU A 76 -13.52 -7.30 2.16
N ALA A 77 -12.97 -8.50 1.93
CA ALA A 77 -13.76 -9.69 1.57
C ALA A 77 -14.83 -10.03 2.62
N ASN A 78 -14.44 -10.03 3.90
CA ASN A 78 -15.33 -10.32 5.03
C ASN A 78 -16.46 -9.29 5.20
N ASN A 79 -16.32 -8.12 4.58
CA ASN A 79 -17.22 -6.99 4.73
C ASN A 79 -17.73 -6.50 3.35
N GLU A 80 -17.74 -7.38 2.33
CA GLU A 80 -18.18 -7.06 0.97
C GLU A 80 -19.59 -6.46 0.94
N ALA A 81 -20.48 -6.89 1.84
CA ALA A 81 -21.85 -6.41 1.94
C ALA A 81 -21.95 -4.87 2.07
N PHE A 82 -20.95 -4.21 2.68
CA PHE A 82 -20.89 -2.74 2.80
C PHE A 82 -20.65 -2.04 1.45
N PHE A 83 -20.22 -2.77 0.43
CA PHE A 83 -19.90 -2.27 -0.90
C PHE A 83 -20.88 -2.71 -1.99
N SER A 84 -21.96 -3.41 -1.61
CA SER A 84 -22.93 -4.02 -2.54
C SER A 84 -23.73 -3.04 -3.41
N SER A 85 -23.71 -1.74 -3.12
CA SER A 85 -24.34 -0.74 -3.99
C SER A 85 -23.53 -0.53 -5.28
N LYS A 86 -24.19 -0.26 -6.41
CA LYS A 86 -23.52 -0.11 -7.72
C LYS A 86 -22.37 0.93 -7.72
N THR A 87 -22.51 2.01 -6.95
CA THR A 87 -21.49 3.06 -6.82
C THR A 87 -20.35 2.66 -5.87
N ALA A 88 -20.61 1.77 -4.91
CA ALA A 88 -19.59 1.24 -4.01
C ALA A 88 -18.83 0.06 -4.61
N MET A 89 -19.43 -0.71 -5.54
CA MET A 89 -18.75 -1.81 -6.24
C MET A 89 -17.58 -1.34 -7.10
N SER A 90 -17.70 -0.20 -7.80
CA SER A 90 -16.57 0.35 -8.57
C SER A 90 -15.40 0.76 -7.67
N ARG A 91 -15.71 1.24 -6.46
CA ARG A 91 -14.73 1.57 -5.42
C ARG A 91 -14.05 0.30 -4.89
N TYR A 92 -14.84 -0.72 -4.57
CA TYR A 92 -14.37 -2.02 -4.11
C TYR A 92 -13.42 -2.69 -5.13
N ASN A 93 -13.83 -2.76 -6.40
CA ASN A 93 -12.98 -3.29 -7.47
C ASN A 93 -11.66 -2.55 -7.59
N LYS A 94 -11.68 -1.21 -7.46
CA LYS A 94 -10.44 -0.41 -7.48
C LYS A 94 -9.52 -0.77 -6.32
N LEU A 95 -10.04 -1.03 -5.12
CA LEU A 95 -9.21 -1.44 -3.98
C LEU A 95 -8.49 -2.77 -4.27
N TYR A 96 -9.18 -3.77 -4.82
CA TYR A 96 -8.56 -5.04 -5.18
C TYR A 96 -7.49 -4.90 -6.27
N ILE A 97 -7.74 -4.08 -7.30
CA ILE A 97 -6.72 -3.77 -8.33
C ILE A 97 -5.48 -3.14 -7.68
N LEU A 98 -5.66 -2.19 -6.75
CA LEU A 98 -4.54 -1.54 -6.07
C LEU A 98 -3.78 -2.51 -5.14
N ILE A 99 -4.49 -3.41 -4.47
CA ILE A 99 -3.89 -4.48 -3.65
C ILE A 99 -3.00 -5.38 -4.52
N GLU A 100 -3.51 -5.82 -5.67
CA GLU A 100 -2.76 -6.71 -6.56
C GLU A 100 -1.55 -6.00 -7.20
N LYS A 101 -1.74 -4.72 -7.57
CA LYS A 101 -0.63 -3.88 -8.04
C LYS A 101 0.48 -3.78 -6.98
N LYS A 102 0.11 -3.55 -5.71
CA LYS A 102 1.08 -3.46 -4.61
C LYS A 102 1.82 -4.77 -4.36
N ARG A 103 1.15 -5.92 -4.49
CA ARG A 103 1.82 -7.24 -4.43
C ARG A 103 2.84 -7.41 -5.55
N THR A 104 2.47 -7.03 -6.77
CA THR A 104 3.37 -7.09 -7.92
C THR A 104 4.61 -6.20 -7.70
N GLU A 105 4.43 -4.98 -7.17
CA GLU A 105 5.53 -4.06 -6.84
C GLU A 105 6.48 -4.61 -5.76
N LEU A 106 5.94 -5.29 -4.73
CA LEU A 106 6.74 -5.95 -3.70
C LEU A 106 7.57 -7.10 -4.28
N GLN A 107 6.97 -7.91 -5.15
CA GLN A 107 7.66 -9.02 -5.81
C GLN A 107 8.73 -8.54 -6.80
N SER A 108 8.48 -7.44 -7.54
CA SER A 108 9.46 -6.90 -8.50
C SER A 108 10.64 -6.23 -7.82
N SER A 109 10.45 -5.62 -6.64
CA SER A 109 11.54 -4.99 -5.85
C SER A 109 12.60 -6.00 -5.37
N GLY A 110 12.28 -7.29 -5.32
CA GLY A 110 13.23 -8.38 -5.07
C GLY A 110 14.14 -8.70 -6.26
N ILE A 111 13.76 -8.29 -7.47
CA ILE A 111 14.56 -8.44 -8.69
C ILE A 111 15.42 -7.20 -8.81
N LYS A 112 16.59 -7.21 -8.14
CA LYS A 112 17.64 -6.25 -8.47
C LYS A 112 17.93 -6.40 -9.96
N GLU A 113 17.66 -5.36 -10.76
CA GLU A 113 18.12 -5.34 -12.14
C GLU A 113 19.61 -5.72 -12.14
N PRO A 114 20.02 -6.77 -12.87
CA PRO A 114 21.43 -7.03 -13.01
C PRO A 114 22.01 -5.80 -13.67
N VAL A 115 22.83 -5.05 -12.93
CA VAL A 115 23.62 -3.94 -13.47
C VAL A 115 24.28 -4.48 -14.72
N ALA A 116 23.80 -4.02 -15.88
CA ALA A 116 24.38 -4.38 -17.15
C ALA A 116 25.81 -3.87 -17.10
N LYS A 117 26.76 -4.76 -16.78
CA LYS A 117 28.19 -4.45 -16.87
C LYS A 117 28.41 -4.15 -18.34
N THR A 118 28.59 -2.88 -18.67
CA THR A 118 29.07 -2.45 -19.97
C THR A 118 30.30 -3.31 -20.28
N PRO A 119 30.31 -4.06 -21.39
CA PRO A 119 31.46 -4.88 -21.72
C PRO A 119 32.68 -3.97 -21.79
N LYS A 120 33.76 -4.33 -21.06
CA LYS A 120 35.04 -3.62 -20.94
C LYS A 120 35.79 -3.43 -22.27
N ARG A 121 35.13 -3.53 -23.43
CA ARG A 121 35.73 -3.38 -24.76
C ARG A 121 35.84 -1.93 -25.25
N LEU A 122 35.39 -0.93 -24.47
CA LEU A 122 35.56 0.49 -24.80
C LEU A 122 36.62 1.21 -23.95
N ILE A 123 37.41 0.47 -23.17
CA ILE A 123 38.54 1.03 -22.42
C ILE A 123 39.81 0.54 -23.11
N ASN A 124 40.13 1.15 -24.26
CA ASN A 124 41.46 1.27 -24.87
C ASN A 124 41.27 1.98 -26.22
N ALA A 125 40.85 3.24 -26.17
CA ALA A 125 41.24 4.18 -27.22
C ALA A 125 42.63 4.67 -26.81
N GLU A 126 43.65 3.85 -27.09
CA GLU A 126 45.03 4.35 -27.09
C GLU A 126 45.11 5.41 -28.19
N SER A 127 45.14 6.64 -27.70
CA SER A 127 45.77 7.80 -28.30
C SER A 127 47.03 7.41 -29.08
N GLU A 128 46.92 7.32 -30.40
CA GLU A 128 48.09 7.56 -31.27
C GLU A 128 47.68 8.54 -32.38
N GLU A 129 48.03 9.80 -32.17
CA GLU A 129 48.33 10.73 -33.24
C GLU A 129 49.32 10.04 -34.19
N ARG A 130 48.91 9.84 -35.45
CA ARG A 130 49.87 9.60 -36.54
C ARG A 130 49.56 10.57 -37.67
N TYR A 131 50.36 11.62 -37.70
CA TYR A 131 50.61 12.44 -38.89
C TYR A 131 51.28 11.59 -39.96
N PHE A 132 50.72 11.54 -41.16
CA PHE A 132 51.44 11.44 -42.44
C PHE A 132 50.61 12.08 -43.55
#